data_AF-A0A1C5N7J2-F1
#
_entry.id   AF-A0A1C5N7J2-F1
#
_cell.length_a   1.000
_cell.length_b   1.000
_cell.length_c   1.000
_cell.angle_alpha   90.00
_cell.angle_beta   90.00
_cell.angle_gamma   90.00
#
_symmetry.space_group_name_H-M   'P 1'
#
loop_
_entity.id
_entity.type
_entity.pdbx_description
1 polymer ?
#
loop_
_entity_poly.entity_id
_entity_poly.type
_entity_poly.pdbx_seq_one_letter_code
_entity_poly.pdbx_strand_id
1 'polypeptide(L)'
;MTSQGIENFLSYLRETEQRYHMAEADEQEANNETQDILHSLELQDHDYHGFARLSKELREVRQKRRAAKDTMSETAPVLDWIDQNRPIIKSLERLLGDVRKAEKSTANRIYTPRARRDSNA
;
A
#
# COMPACT_ATOMS: atom_id res chain seq x y z
N MET A 1 20.01 4.52 -9.90
CA MET A 1 19.75 5.87 -10.45
C MET A 1 19.09 6.70 -9.35
N THR A 2 19.31 8.01 -9.33
CA THR A 2 18.82 8.92 -8.28
C THR A 2 17.29 8.93 -8.22
N SER A 3 16.61 8.78 -9.37
CA SER A 3 15.14 8.70 -9.46
C SER A 3 14.53 7.54 -8.66
N GLN A 4 15.28 6.44 -8.46
CA GLN A 4 14.76 5.24 -7.80
C GLN A 4 14.31 5.50 -6.35
N GLY A 5 15.03 6.34 -5.61
CA GLY A 5 14.67 6.63 -4.21
C GLY A 5 13.32 7.34 -4.10
N ILE A 6 13.07 8.31 -4.98
CA ILE A 6 11.81 9.07 -5.01
C ILE A 6 10.66 8.18 -5.49
N GLU A 7 10.91 7.36 -6.51
CA GLU A 7 9.94 6.38 -7.00
C GLU A 7 9.53 5.38 -5.91
N ASN A 8 10.50 4.77 -5.22
CA ASN A 8 10.22 3.82 -4.15
C ASN A 8 9.40 4.45 -3.02
N PHE A 9 9.70 5.69 -2.65
CA PHE A 9 8.91 6.40 -1.63
C PHE A 9 7.48 6.68 -2.10
N LEU A 10 7.29 7.15 -3.34
CA LEU A 10 5.95 7.39 -3.90
C LEU A 10 5.14 6.09 -4.11
N SER A 11 5.80 4.98 -4.41
CA SER A 11 5.15 3.66 -4.45
C SER A 11 4.76 3.20 -3.05
N TYR A 12 5.66 3.34 -2.06
CA TYR A 12 5.38 3.02 -0.67
C TYR A 12 4.13 3.76 -0.12
N LEU A 13 3.98 5.05 -0.41
CA LEU A 13 2.80 5.82 0.00
C LEU A 13 1.51 5.23 -0.60
N ARG A 14 1.52 4.91 -1.90
CA ARG A 14 0.37 4.32 -2.61
C ARG A 14 0.04 2.92 -2.10
N GLU A 15 1.06 2.09 -1.90
CA GLU A 15 0.90 0.73 -1.37
C GLU A 15 0.37 0.76 0.06
N THR A 16 0.79 1.74 0.87
CA THR A 16 0.29 1.90 2.25
C THR A 16 -1.19 2.31 2.26
N GLU A 17 -1.60 3.23 1.40
CA GLU A 17 -3.00 3.62 1.20
C GLU A 17 -3.86 2.40 0.76
N GLN A 18 -3.37 1.62 -0.20
CA GLN A 18 -4.04 0.38 -0.63
C GLN A 18 -4.17 -0.64 0.51
N ARG A 19 -3.10 -0.87 1.27
CA ARG A 19 -3.10 -1.81 2.42
C ARG A 19 -4.14 -1.41 3.46
N TYR A 20 -4.29 -0.12 3.74
CA TYR A 20 -5.31 0.35 4.68
C TYR A 20 -6.71 0.02 4.17
N HIS A 21 -7.04 0.34 2.92
CA HIS A 21 -8.38 0.10 2.38
C HIS A 21 -8.70 -1.39 2.24
N MET A 22 -7.70 -2.22 1.93
CA MET A 22 -7.87 -3.68 1.96
C MET A 22 -8.18 -4.15 3.38
N ALA A 23 -7.43 -3.67 4.39
CA ALA A 23 -7.68 -4.01 5.78
C ALA A 23 -9.06 -3.53 6.29
N GLU A 24 -9.54 -2.39 5.82
CA GLU A 24 -10.90 -1.90 6.10
C GLU A 24 -11.97 -2.85 5.52
N ALA A 25 -11.78 -3.33 4.29
CA ALA A 25 -12.67 -4.32 3.69
C ALA A 25 -12.62 -5.66 4.44
N ASP A 26 -11.43 -6.15 4.79
CA ASP A 26 -11.23 -7.39 5.54
C ASP A 26 -11.88 -7.32 6.94
N GLU A 27 -11.81 -6.16 7.61
CA GLU A 27 -12.44 -5.93 8.92
C GLU A 27 -13.96 -6.03 8.82
N GLN A 28 -14.54 -5.41 7.78
CA GLN A 28 -15.97 -5.43 7.52
C GLN A 28 -16.46 -6.84 7.15
N GLU A 29 -15.73 -7.56 6.29
CA GLU A 29 -16.04 -8.93 5.93
C GLU A 29 -16.02 -9.84 7.17
N ALA A 30 -14.97 -9.78 7.98
CA ALA A 30 -14.87 -10.57 9.20
C ALA A 30 -15.97 -10.20 10.23
N ASN A 31 -16.43 -8.94 10.26
CA ASN A 31 -17.58 -8.56 11.08
C ASN A 31 -18.88 -9.20 10.57
N ASN A 32 -19.11 -9.22 9.26
CA ASN A 32 -20.27 -9.86 8.65
C ASN A 32 -20.26 -11.37 8.91
N GLU A 33 -19.13 -12.04 8.65
CA GLU A 33 -18.94 -13.48 8.94
C GLU A 33 -19.21 -13.78 10.43
N THR A 34 -18.77 -12.90 11.33
CA THR A 34 -19.08 -13.07 12.75
C THR A 34 -20.59 -13.04 12.99
N GLN A 35 -21.32 -12.10 12.41
CA GLN A 35 -22.78 -12.02 12.58
C GLN A 35 -23.47 -13.25 12.02
N ASP A 36 -23.03 -13.75 10.87
CA ASP A 36 -23.57 -14.98 10.26
C ASP A 36 -23.39 -16.19 11.19
N ILE A 37 -22.21 -16.35 11.80
CA ILE A 37 -21.94 -17.42 12.76
C ILE A 37 -22.81 -17.28 14.02
N LEU A 38 -22.92 -16.06 14.57
CA LEU A 38 -23.75 -15.79 15.74
C LEU A 38 -25.23 -16.06 15.46
N HIS A 39 -25.71 -15.67 14.29
CA HIS A 39 -27.06 -15.91 13.85
C HIS A 39 -27.36 -17.40 13.65
N SER A 40 -26.42 -18.15 13.06
CA SER A 40 -26.54 -19.61 12.94
C SER A 40 -26.61 -20.27 14.32
N LEU A 41 -25.78 -19.84 15.28
CA LEU A 41 -25.82 -20.33 16.66
C LEU A 41 -27.14 -19.99 17.39
N GLU A 42 -27.80 -18.90 17.03
CA GLU A 42 -29.05 -18.45 17.65
C GLU A 42 -30.28 -19.17 17.09
N LEU A 43 -30.37 -19.33 15.77
CA LEU A 43 -31.62 -19.72 15.10
C LEU A 43 -31.66 -21.14 14.56
N GLN A 44 -30.52 -21.84 14.49
CA GLN A 44 -30.45 -23.18 13.92
C GLN A 44 -30.14 -24.23 14.99
N ASP A 45 -30.64 -25.45 14.78
CA ASP A 45 -30.28 -26.60 15.60
C ASP A 45 -28.89 -27.11 15.20
N HIS A 46 -28.01 -27.25 16.19
CA HIS A 46 -26.68 -27.84 16.01
C HIS A 46 -26.49 -29.01 16.96
N ASP A 47 -25.85 -30.06 16.46
CA ASP A 47 -25.29 -31.08 17.33
C ASP A 47 -23.99 -30.57 18.00
N TYR A 48 -23.44 -31.37 18.90
CA TYR A 48 -22.22 -31.01 19.61
C TYR A 48 -21.05 -30.70 18.66
N HIS A 49 -20.93 -31.45 17.56
CA HIS A 49 -19.86 -31.24 16.58
C HIS A 49 -20.06 -29.95 15.77
N GLY A 50 -21.30 -29.60 15.44
CA GLY A 50 -21.69 -28.33 14.83
C GLY A 50 -21.31 -27.14 15.70
N PHE A 51 -21.67 -27.17 16.98
CA PHE A 51 -21.26 -26.14 17.95
C PHE A 51 -19.74 -26.01 18.07
N ALA A 52 -19.02 -27.14 18.15
CA ALA A 52 -17.57 -27.14 18.23
C ALA A 52 -16.91 -26.55 16.97
N ARG A 53 -17.47 -26.81 15.78
CA ARG A 53 -17.00 -26.24 14.51
C ARG A 53 -17.23 -24.74 14.47
N LEU A 54 -18.46 -24.28 14.71
CA LEU A 54 -18.81 -22.86 14.69
C LEU A 54 -18.01 -22.05 15.73
N SER A 55 -17.71 -22.63 16.89
CA SER A 55 -16.87 -21.99 17.90
C SER A 55 -15.42 -21.78 17.42
N LYS A 56 -14.87 -22.74 16.67
CA LYS A 56 -13.53 -22.61 16.06
C LYS A 56 -13.53 -21.56 14.95
N GLU A 57 -14.53 -21.62 14.08
CA GLU A 57 -14.71 -20.66 13.00
C GLU A 57 -14.84 -19.22 13.54
N LEU A 58 -15.67 -19.02 14.56
CA LEU A 58 -15.82 -17.72 15.22
C LEU A 58 -14.48 -17.20 15.76
N ARG A 59 -13.66 -18.08 16.36
CA ARG A 59 -12.32 -17.69 16.84
C ARG A 59 -11.43 -17.25 15.68
N GLU A 60 -11.40 -18.00 14.59
CA GLU A 60 -10.58 -17.71 13.42
C GLU A 60 -10.99 -16.38 12.76
N VAL A 61 -12.29 -16.17 12.55
CA VAL A 61 -12.84 -14.91 12.01
C VAL A 61 -12.49 -13.72 12.90
N ARG A 62 -12.62 -13.87 14.23
CA ARG A 62 -12.22 -12.81 15.18
C ARG A 62 -10.72 -12.52 15.16
N GLN A 63 -9.88 -13.52 14.89
CA GLN A 63 -8.44 -13.34 14.71
C GLN A 63 -8.13 -12.58 13.41
N LYS A 64 -8.77 -12.93 12.28
CA LYS A 64 -8.66 -12.19 11.02
C LYS A 64 -9.02 -10.72 11.21
N ARG A 65 -10.17 -10.45 11.85
CA ARG A 65 -10.60 -9.09 12.16
C ARG A 65 -9.55 -8.33 12.96
N ARG A 66 -8.91 -8.96 13.96
CA ARG A 66 -7.88 -8.31 14.76
C ARG A 66 -6.66 -7.95 13.92
N ALA A 67 -6.18 -8.86 13.07
CA ALA A 67 -5.07 -8.59 12.15
C ALA A 67 -5.37 -7.44 11.18
N ALA A 68 -6.62 -7.35 10.69
CA ALA A 68 -7.08 -6.24 9.87
C ALA A 68 -7.02 -4.90 10.66
N LYS A 69 -7.55 -4.86 11.89
CA LYS A 69 -7.47 -3.66 12.74
C LYS A 69 -6.04 -3.26 13.09
N ASP A 70 -5.16 -4.22 13.35
CA ASP A 70 -3.75 -3.96 13.61
C ASP A 70 -3.10 -3.31 12.37
N THR A 71 -3.37 -3.85 11.18
CA THR A 71 -2.89 -3.28 9.90
C THR A 71 -3.42 -1.86 9.69
N MET A 72 -4.71 -1.61 9.95
CA MET A 72 -5.29 -0.26 9.88
C MET A 72 -4.60 0.68 10.86
N SER A 73 -4.35 0.24 12.10
CA SER A 73 -3.68 1.06 13.12
C SER A 73 -2.24 1.42 12.73
N GLU A 74 -1.51 0.52 12.09
CA GLU A 74 -0.15 0.76 11.61
C GLU A 74 -0.12 1.72 10.40
N THR A 75 -1.11 1.61 9.51
CA THR A 75 -1.15 2.37 8.25
C THR A 75 -1.84 3.73 8.38
N ALA A 76 -2.77 3.89 9.33
CA ALA A 76 -3.54 5.12 9.54
C ALA A 76 -2.69 6.39 9.67
N PRO A 77 -1.59 6.43 10.46
CA PRO A 77 -0.78 7.65 10.56
C PRO A 77 -0.16 8.08 9.23
N VAL A 78 0.13 7.12 8.34
CA VAL A 78 0.65 7.41 7.01
C VAL A 78 -0.45 7.98 6.11
N LEU A 79 -1.68 7.44 6.18
CA LEU A 79 -2.83 7.98 5.43
C LEU A 79 -3.17 9.39 5.89
N ASP A 80 -3.23 9.63 7.20
CA ASP A 80 -3.47 10.95 7.77
C ASP A 80 -2.45 11.97 7.25
N TRP A 81 -1.17 11.57 7.22
CA TRP A 81 -0.12 12.40 6.65
C TRP A 81 -0.32 12.61 5.14
N ILE A 82 -0.62 11.56 4.39
CA ILE A 82 -0.86 11.61 2.95
C ILE A 82 -1.99 12.62 2.64
N ASP A 83 -3.10 12.58 3.37
CA ASP A 83 -4.26 13.44 3.18
C ASP A 83 -3.95 14.91 3.48
N GLN A 84 -3.20 15.17 4.55
CA GLN A 84 -2.76 16.52 4.89
C GLN A 84 -1.72 17.07 3.89
N ASN A 85 -0.98 16.20 3.20
CA ASN A 85 0.18 16.57 2.40
C ASN A 85 0.03 16.26 0.90
N ARG A 86 -1.20 16.09 0.39
CA ARG A 86 -1.46 15.85 -1.05
C ARG A 86 -0.74 16.84 -1.98
N PRO A 87 -0.65 18.16 -1.70
CA PRO A 87 0.12 19.09 -2.52
C PRO A 87 1.63 18.79 -2.54
N ILE A 88 2.19 18.35 -1.42
CA ILE A 88 3.61 17.99 -1.30
C ILE A 88 3.90 16.70 -2.07
N ILE A 89 3.02 15.69 -1.97
CA ILE A 89 3.16 14.46 -2.77
C ILE A 89 3.17 14.78 -4.26
N LYS A 90 2.27 15.66 -4.74
CA LYS A 90 2.28 16.15 -6.13
C LYS A 90 3.59 16.87 -6.48
N SER A 91 4.21 17.58 -5.54
CA SER A 91 5.53 18.19 -5.78
C SER A 91 6.64 17.15 -5.89
N LEU A 92 6.58 16.06 -5.12
CA LEU A 92 7.52 14.93 -5.20
C LEU A 92 7.37 14.16 -6.53
N GLU A 93 6.15 14.00 -7.03
CA GLU A 93 5.92 13.41 -8.37
C GLU A 93 6.54 14.25 -9.49
N ARG A 94 6.45 15.59 -9.40
CA ARG A 94 7.12 16.49 -10.34
C ARG A 94 8.64 16.39 -10.22
N LEU A 95 9.17 16.38 -8.99
CA LEU A 95 10.60 16.19 -8.72
C LEU A 95 11.11 14.88 -9.33
N LEU A 96 10.36 13.77 -9.21
CA LEU A 96 10.70 12.50 -9.85
C LEU A 96 10.82 12.67 -11.37
N GLY A 97 9.89 13.38 -12.00
CA GLY A 97 9.92 13.69 -13.43
C GLY A 97 11.16 14.49 -13.84
N ASP A 98 11.51 15.53 -13.08
CA ASP A 98 12.68 16.38 -13.33
C ASP A 98 13.98 15.59 -13.21
N VAL A 99 14.11 14.74 -12.19
CA VAL A 99 15.29 13.87 -11.99
C VAL A 99 15.42 12.87 -13.14
N ARG A 100 14.33 12.20 -13.54
CA ARG A 100 14.33 11.28 -14.69
C ARG A 100 14.75 11.97 -15.99
N LYS A 101 14.32 13.21 -16.19
CA LYS A 101 14.71 14.02 -17.35
C LYS A 101 16.21 14.32 -17.34
N ALA A 102 16.77 14.68 -16.19
CA ALA A 102 18.20 14.95 -16.03
C ALA A 102 19.05 13.69 -16.24
N GLU A 103 18.61 12.54 -15.72
CA GLU A 103 19.25 11.23 -15.94
C GLU A 103 19.29 10.86 -17.42
N LYS A 104 18.15 10.97 -18.10
CA LYS A 104 18.04 10.72 -19.55
C LYS A 104 18.92 11.67 -20.37
N SER A 105 19.00 12.94 -19.99
CA SER A 105 19.88 13.91 -20.64
C SER A 105 21.36 13.58 -20.45
N THR A 106 21.74 13.06 -19.28
CA THR A 106 23.12 12.66 -18.99
C THR A 106 23.49 11.40 -19.77
N ALA A 107 22.59 10.41 -19.82
CA ALA A 107 22.77 9.18 -20.58
C ALA A 107 22.90 9.43 -22.10
N ASN A 108 22.16 10.40 -22.64
CA ASN A 108 22.17 10.73 -24.07
C ASN A 108 23.12 11.88 -24.43
N ARG A 109 24.05 12.25 -23.54
CA ARG A 109 24.92 13.40 -23.76
C ARG A 109 25.95 13.10 -24.85
N ILE A 110 25.77 13.69 -26.04
CA ILE A 110 26.75 13.68 -27.12
C ILE A 110 27.66 14.92 -26.95
N TYR A 111 28.96 14.70 -26.81
CA TYR A 111 29.95 15.77 -26.76
C TYR A 111 30.27 16.27 -28.17
N THR A 112 30.00 17.55 -28.45
CA THR A 112 30.46 18.23 -29.66
C THR A 112 31.64 19.15 -29.31
N PRO A 113 32.87 18.86 -29.77
CA PRO A 113 34.02 19.69 -29.48
C PRO A 113 33.88 21.07 -30.13
N ARG A 114 34.10 22.15 -29.37
CA ARG A 114 34.04 23.55 -29.88
C ARG A 114 35.41 24.16 -30.18
N ALA A 115 36.49 23.59 -29.65
CA ALA A 115 37.84 24.15 -29.76
C ALA A 115 38.92 23.10 -30.05
N ARG A 116 38.54 21.84 -30.32
CA ARG A 116 39.53 20.82 -30.69
C ARG A 116 39.93 21.12 -32.13
N ARG A 117 41.16 21.62 -32.33
CA ARG A 117 41.80 21.60 -33.64
C ARG A 117 42.06 20.13 -33.96
N ASP A 118 41.52 19.65 -35.06
CA ASP A 118 41.86 18.32 -35.56
C ASP A 118 43.36 18.30 -35.86
N SER A 119 44.12 17.58 -35.04
CA SER A 119 45.48 17.20 -35.38
C SER A 119 45.39 16.08 -36.42
N ASN A 120 45.16 16.45 -37.69
CA ASN A 120 45.51 15.57 -38.80
C ASN A 120 47.03 15.46 -38.85
N ALA A 121 47.54 14.27 -38.53
CA ALA A 121 48.88 13.79 -38.85
C ALA A 121 48.74 12.46 -39.57
#